data_AF-A0AAU2E218-F1
#
_entry.id   AF-A0AAU2E218-F1
#
_cell.length_a   1.000
_cell.length_b   1.000
_cell.length_c   1.000
_cell.angle_alpha   90.00
_cell.angle_beta   90.00
_cell.angle_gamma   90.00
#
_symmetry.space_group_name_H-M   'P 1'
#
loop_
_entity.id
_entity.type
_entity.pdbx_description
1 polymer ?
#
loop_
_entity_poly.entity_id
_entity_poly.type
_entity_poly.pdbx_seq_one_letter_code
_entity_poly.pdbx_strand_id
1 'polypeptide(L)'
;MKTSTGRRRRSRPRRRASPEVLTLAAFLVVASLVGGSLVLTRQDHTAPTASAGTARTPEAAPKETAKPEWDGKTKVLGDGSTSYTGPQKGQLKAKPLKAGEKPPQFVVFSWDGALEGSDGLFSHYRELAKTYDAHMTFFLTGIYLLPKDKAKLYRPPQHPVGSAAIDFATGDHIRTTLEQLRRTYEDGNEIGTHFNGHFCGDKGGGDWSVAEWKSEIDQFYSFVENWKTNTGYKDIDPLPFDFKKAVAGGRAPCLEGQKNLLKAAKSYGWRYDASSSGDFQIWPAKKNGVWDFPLQMLPYEGGKYQGLSMDFNFLYNQSDGETDGNPADYPQWEQQTVESYMSGFNRVYYGSRAPLFVGNHFEDWNGGIYMKAVDQVIKNVCTKKDVKCVSFKELADWLDVQKPETLASLRGLDPAQSPDWSTVVR
;
A
#
# COMPACT_ATOMS: atom_id res chain seq x y z
N MET A 1 -55.69 13.54 55.67
CA MET A 1 -54.98 12.25 55.54
C MET A 1 -55.12 11.72 54.11
N LYS A 2 -54.04 11.75 53.33
CA LYS A 2 -53.71 10.83 52.23
C LYS A 2 -52.39 11.30 51.61
N THR A 3 -51.31 10.75 52.17
CA THR A 3 -49.95 10.82 51.65
C THR A 3 -49.85 9.96 50.40
N SER A 4 -49.46 10.57 49.27
CA SER A 4 -49.08 9.82 48.06
C SER A 4 -47.56 9.80 47.95
N THR A 5 -47.04 8.58 47.95
CA THR A 5 -45.64 8.19 48.09
C THR A 5 -44.84 8.40 46.80
N GLY A 6 -43.69 9.07 46.91
CA GLY A 6 -42.70 9.17 45.85
C GLY A 6 -42.11 7.81 45.48
N ARG A 7 -42.18 7.45 44.19
CA ARG A 7 -41.61 6.21 43.65
C ARG A 7 -40.18 6.50 43.17
N ARG A 8 -39.19 6.10 43.99
CA ARG A 8 -37.77 6.01 43.58
C ARG A 8 -37.64 5.08 42.37
N ARG A 9 -37.07 5.58 41.28
CA ARG A 9 -36.66 4.79 40.11
C ARG A 9 -35.48 3.90 40.53
N ARG A 10 -35.69 2.57 40.61
CA ARG A 10 -34.61 1.59 40.73
C ARG A 10 -33.80 1.57 39.44
N SER A 11 -32.47 1.71 39.55
CA SER A 11 -31.54 1.46 38.45
C SER A 11 -31.60 -0.01 38.03
N ARG A 12 -31.61 -0.26 36.71
CA ARG A 12 -31.48 -1.60 36.14
C ARG A 12 -30.05 -2.11 36.37
N PRO A 13 -29.84 -3.40 36.70
CA PRO A 13 -28.51 -3.96 36.81
C PRO A 13 -27.86 -4.03 35.41
N ARG A 14 -26.63 -3.52 35.29
CA ARG A 14 -25.75 -3.75 34.14
C ARG A 14 -25.53 -5.26 34.01
N ARG A 15 -25.92 -5.83 32.86
CA ARG A 15 -25.49 -7.18 32.47
C ARG A 15 -23.97 -7.15 32.31
N ARG A 16 -23.27 -7.98 33.09
CA ARG A 16 -21.85 -8.29 32.85
C ARG A 16 -21.76 -9.00 31.51
N ALA A 17 -20.97 -8.46 30.59
CA ALA A 17 -20.53 -9.20 29.42
C ALA A 17 -19.60 -10.34 29.89
N SER A 18 -19.79 -11.52 29.33
CA SER A 18 -18.93 -12.68 29.51
C SER A 18 -17.53 -12.42 28.94
N PRO A 19 -16.45 -12.94 29.56
CA PRO A 19 -15.08 -12.67 29.12
C PRO A 19 -14.67 -13.67 28.03
N GLU A 20 -15.13 -13.48 26.80
CA GLU A 20 -14.60 -14.19 25.62
C GLU A 20 -14.65 -13.29 24.37
N VAL A 21 -14.06 -12.09 24.45
CA VAL A 21 -13.65 -11.30 23.28
C VAL A 21 -12.45 -10.46 23.71
N LEU A 22 -11.25 -11.02 23.60
CA LEU A 22 -9.99 -10.31 23.87
C LEU A 22 -8.84 -11.13 23.24
N THR A 23 -8.78 -11.17 21.92
CA THR A 23 -7.59 -11.62 21.19
C THR A 23 -7.68 -11.13 19.74
N LEU A 24 -7.15 -9.94 19.48
CA LEU A 24 -6.34 -9.65 18.28
C LEU A 24 -5.61 -8.30 18.44
N ALA A 25 -4.91 -8.14 19.55
CA ALA A 25 -3.96 -7.04 19.75
C ALA A 25 -2.77 -7.59 20.56
N ALA A 26 -2.07 -8.57 19.98
CA ALA A 26 -0.77 -9.05 20.44
C ALA A 26 -0.34 -10.17 19.49
N PHE A 27 0.42 -9.83 18.45
CA PHE A 27 1.55 -10.59 17.90
C PHE A 27 1.97 -9.92 16.58
N LEU A 28 2.49 -8.69 16.69
CA LEU A 28 3.31 -8.09 15.65
C LEU A 28 4.68 -7.79 16.27
N VAL A 29 5.51 -8.83 16.37
CA VAL A 29 6.92 -8.70 16.68
C VAL A 29 7.69 -8.86 15.37
N VAL A 30 8.05 -7.74 14.75
CA VAL A 30 9.24 -7.70 13.88
C VAL A 30 10.30 -6.93 14.64
N ALA A 31 11.27 -7.66 15.19
CA ALA A 31 12.41 -7.10 15.89
C ALA A 31 13.31 -6.35 14.90
N SER A 32 13.25 -5.02 14.92
CA SER A 32 14.28 -4.16 14.34
C SER A 32 15.13 -3.58 15.46
N LEU A 33 16.05 -4.40 15.98
CA LEU A 33 17.17 -3.93 16.80
C LEU A 33 18.48 -4.19 16.05
N VAL A 34 18.96 -3.18 15.32
CA VAL A 34 20.37 -3.10 14.93
C VAL A 34 21.01 -1.97 15.73
N GLY A 35 21.62 -2.35 16.85
CA GLY A 35 22.57 -1.50 17.56
C GLY A 35 23.90 -1.48 16.82
N GLY A 36 24.28 -0.34 16.26
CA GLY A 36 25.58 -0.14 15.63
C GLY A 36 26.52 0.65 16.54
N SER A 37 27.53 -0.02 17.11
CA SER A 37 28.78 0.61 17.59
C SER A 37 29.87 -0.45 17.80
N LEU A 38 30.80 -0.58 16.85
CA LEU A 38 32.27 -0.41 16.99
C LEU A 38 33.07 -1.05 15.82
N VAL A 39 33.67 -0.17 15.01
CA VAL A 39 35.10 -0.04 14.63
C VAL A 39 35.95 -1.29 14.24
N LEU A 40 36.42 -1.23 12.98
CA LEU A 40 37.72 -1.61 12.38
C LEU A 40 38.45 -2.89 12.86
N THR A 41 38.56 -3.89 11.99
CA THR A 41 39.79 -4.23 11.22
C THR A 41 39.65 -5.63 10.61
N ARG A 42 39.68 -5.72 9.27
CA ARG A 42 40.36 -6.79 8.52
C ARG A 42 40.33 -6.45 7.04
N GLN A 43 41.51 -6.18 6.50
CA GLN A 43 41.79 -6.25 5.07
C GLN A 43 41.91 -7.72 4.73
N ASP A 44 41.00 -8.24 3.89
CA ASP A 44 41.27 -9.47 3.15
C ASP A 44 41.35 -9.12 1.66
N HIS A 45 42.57 -9.15 1.16
CA HIS A 45 42.89 -9.09 -0.24
C HIS A 45 42.48 -10.40 -0.90
N THR A 46 41.53 -10.35 -1.85
CA THR A 46 41.41 -11.38 -2.87
C THR A 46 41.39 -10.72 -4.24
N ALA A 47 42.52 -10.85 -4.95
CA ALA A 47 42.65 -10.50 -6.36
C ALA A 47 41.71 -11.35 -7.24
N PRO A 48 41.20 -10.81 -8.35
CA PRO A 48 40.30 -11.55 -9.23
C PRO A 48 41.10 -12.50 -10.12
N THR A 49 40.75 -13.79 -10.11
CA THR A 49 41.22 -14.74 -11.13
C THR A 49 40.35 -14.60 -12.37
N ALA A 50 40.96 -14.17 -13.46
CA ALA A 50 40.37 -14.16 -14.79
C ALA A 50 40.08 -15.59 -15.25
N SER A 51 38.86 -15.83 -15.74
CA SER A 51 38.57 -16.97 -16.60
C SER A 51 37.89 -16.47 -17.86
N ALA A 52 38.61 -16.56 -18.96
CA ALA A 52 38.12 -16.27 -20.30
C ALA A 52 37.11 -17.35 -20.73
N GLY A 53 35.94 -16.92 -21.19
CA GLY A 53 34.91 -17.79 -21.72
C GLY A 53 33.94 -17.02 -22.59
N THR A 54 34.23 -16.98 -23.90
CA THR A 54 33.31 -16.78 -25.05
C THR A 54 32.12 -15.84 -24.87
N ALA A 55 32.21 -14.69 -25.53
CA ALA A 55 31.15 -13.73 -25.75
C ALA A 55 29.86 -14.40 -26.28
N ARG A 56 28.80 -14.38 -25.46
CA ARG A 56 27.42 -14.46 -25.94
C ARG A 56 26.87 -13.04 -26.02
N THR A 57 26.49 -12.65 -27.24
CA THR A 57 25.74 -11.44 -27.55
C THR A 57 24.52 -11.33 -26.62
N PRO A 58 24.19 -10.13 -26.08
CA PRO A 58 22.97 -9.96 -25.31
C PRO A 58 21.78 -10.15 -26.26
N GLU A 59 20.94 -11.15 -25.97
CA GLU A 59 19.66 -11.35 -26.63
C GLU A 59 18.78 -10.12 -26.35
N ALA A 60 18.34 -9.45 -27.41
CA ALA A 60 17.52 -8.25 -27.32
C ALA A 60 16.25 -8.55 -26.51
N ALA A 61 15.93 -7.67 -25.56
CA ALA A 61 14.68 -7.72 -24.82
C ALA A 61 13.50 -7.79 -25.82
N PRO A 62 12.46 -8.61 -25.56
CA PRO A 62 11.30 -8.68 -26.43
C PRO A 62 10.70 -7.29 -26.54
N LYS A 63 10.56 -6.77 -27.77
CA LYS A 63 9.78 -5.56 -28.02
C LYS A 63 8.38 -5.79 -27.45
N GLU A 64 7.95 -4.93 -26.52
CA GLU A 64 6.56 -4.85 -26.08
C GLU A 64 5.68 -4.80 -27.34
N THR A 65 4.92 -5.87 -27.57
CA THR A 65 3.85 -5.87 -28.56
C THR A 65 2.95 -4.69 -28.23
N ALA A 66 2.78 -3.76 -29.18
CA ALA A 66 1.95 -2.59 -29.04
C ALA A 66 0.61 -2.99 -28.39
N LYS A 67 0.30 -2.40 -27.22
CA LYS A 67 -0.98 -2.63 -26.55
C LYS A 67 -2.07 -2.29 -27.56
N PRO A 68 -3.07 -3.18 -27.78
CA PRO A 68 -4.11 -2.91 -28.77
C PRO A 68 -4.75 -1.56 -28.46
N GLU A 69 -4.81 -0.68 -29.47
CA GLU A 69 -5.46 0.62 -29.33
C GLU A 69 -6.94 0.42 -29.00
N TRP A 70 -7.42 1.19 -28.02
CA TRP A 70 -8.82 1.14 -27.63
C TRP A 70 -9.69 1.71 -28.76
N ASP A 71 -10.73 0.97 -29.15
CA ASP A 71 -11.64 1.30 -30.25
C ASP A 71 -12.66 2.41 -29.95
N GLY A 72 -12.49 3.09 -28.81
CA GLY A 72 -13.38 4.15 -28.33
C GLY A 72 -14.71 3.66 -27.75
N LYS A 73 -14.92 2.34 -27.62
CA LYS A 73 -16.19 1.75 -27.16
C LYS A 73 -16.04 1.10 -25.79
N THR A 74 -17.01 1.33 -24.92
CA THR A 74 -17.12 0.60 -23.64
C THR A 74 -17.48 -0.85 -23.92
N LYS A 75 -16.70 -1.78 -23.37
CA LYS A 75 -16.97 -3.21 -23.43
C LYS A 75 -17.28 -3.75 -22.04
N VAL A 76 -18.53 -4.14 -21.79
CA VAL A 76 -18.92 -4.85 -20.57
C VAL A 76 -18.24 -6.22 -20.54
N LEU A 77 -17.72 -6.61 -19.38
CA LEU A 77 -16.95 -7.83 -19.17
C LEU A 77 -17.68 -8.78 -18.22
N GLY A 78 -17.43 -10.08 -18.38
CA GLY A 78 -17.90 -11.12 -17.47
C GLY A 78 -19.42 -11.06 -17.20
N ASP A 79 -19.79 -11.08 -15.92
CA ASP A 79 -21.18 -11.01 -15.45
C ASP A 79 -21.75 -9.58 -15.43
N GLY A 80 -21.01 -8.61 -15.97
CA GLY A 80 -21.36 -7.18 -15.95
C GLY A 80 -20.89 -6.44 -14.70
N SER A 81 -20.07 -7.04 -13.84
CA SER A 81 -19.43 -6.36 -12.70
C SER A 81 -18.42 -5.29 -13.15
N THR A 82 -17.79 -5.48 -14.30
CA THR A 82 -16.71 -4.62 -14.79
C THR A 82 -16.88 -4.34 -16.28
N SER A 83 -16.17 -3.33 -16.76
CA SER A 83 -16.16 -2.94 -18.17
C SER A 83 -14.80 -2.38 -18.54
N TYR A 84 -14.39 -2.54 -19.79
CA TYR A 84 -13.22 -1.85 -20.32
C TYR A 84 -13.66 -0.55 -21.00
N THR A 85 -13.27 0.59 -20.43
CA THR A 85 -13.59 1.95 -20.95
C THR A 85 -12.38 2.65 -21.57
N GLY A 86 -11.31 1.91 -21.87
CA GLY A 86 -10.03 2.44 -22.34
C GLY A 86 -9.00 2.64 -21.23
N PRO A 87 -7.83 3.23 -21.56
CA PRO A 87 -6.81 3.54 -20.56
C PRO A 87 -7.30 4.60 -19.58
N GLN A 88 -6.87 4.48 -18.33
CA GLN A 88 -7.14 5.47 -17.30
C GLN A 88 -6.59 6.85 -17.71
N LYS A 89 -7.34 7.89 -17.39
CA LYS A 89 -6.99 9.28 -17.72
C LYS A 89 -6.37 9.97 -16.49
N GLY A 90 -5.80 11.15 -16.68
CA GLY A 90 -5.27 11.97 -15.58
C GLY A 90 -3.86 11.59 -15.13
N GLN A 91 -3.40 10.35 -15.36
CA GLN A 91 -2.10 9.86 -14.89
C GLN A 91 -0.90 10.69 -15.39
N LEU A 92 0.11 10.79 -14.54
CA LEU A 92 1.42 11.38 -14.80
C LEU A 92 2.05 10.71 -16.03
N LYS A 93 2.39 11.54 -17.01
CA LYS A 93 3.13 11.08 -18.18
C LYS A 93 4.60 10.89 -17.82
N ALA A 94 5.05 9.65 -17.85
CA ALA A 94 6.45 9.28 -17.68
C ALA A 94 7.35 9.98 -18.71
N LYS A 95 8.46 10.57 -18.24
CA LYS A 95 9.46 11.22 -19.10
C LYS A 95 10.87 10.86 -18.61
N PRO A 96 11.80 10.50 -19.52
CA PRO A 96 13.19 10.31 -19.14
C PRO A 96 13.81 11.61 -18.65
N LEU A 97 14.67 11.51 -17.65
CA LEU A 97 15.51 12.63 -17.22
C LEU A 97 16.50 13.01 -18.32
N LYS A 98 16.75 14.31 -18.46
CA LYS A 98 17.87 14.84 -19.25
C LYS A 98 19.15 14.80 -18.42
N ALA A 99 20.30 14.79 -19.08
CA ALA A 99 21.59 14.86 -18.41
C ALA A 99 21.65 16.07 -17.45
N GLY A 100 22.05 15.85 -16.20
CA GLY A 100 22.10 16.84 -15.14
C GLY A 100 20.75 17.30 -14.57
N GLU A 101 19.62 16.74 -15.02
CA GLU A 101 18.30 17.11 -14.51
C GLU A 101 18.08 16.54 -13.11
N LYS A 102 17.77 17.42 -12.14
CA LYS A 102 17.36 17.01 -10.79
C LYS A 102 16.03 16.24 -10.87
N PRO A 103 15.94 15.01 -10.33
CA PRO A 103 14.69 14.28 -10.29
C PRO A 103 13.58 15.02 -9.52
N PRO A 104 12.31 14.89 -9.93
CA PRO A 104 11.18 15.27 -9.08
C PRO A 104 11.26 14.52 -7.74
N GLN A 105 10.77 15.15 -6.67
CA GLN A 105 10.52 14.40 -5.44
C GLN A 105 9.18 13.68 -5.58
N PHE A 106 9.24 12.36 -5.71
CA PHE A 106 8.04 11.53 -5.68
C PHE A 106 7.59 11.24 -4.26
N VAL A 107 6.29 11.28 -4.03
CA VAL A 107 5.66 10.84 -2.77
C VAL A 107 4.49 9.96 -3.13
N VAL A 108 4.44 8.74 -2.57
CA VAL A 108 3.41 7.76 -2.86
C VAL A 108 2.64 7.49 -1.58
N PHE A 109 1.37 7.87 -1.56
CA PHE A 109 0.44 7.52 -0.50
C PHE A 109 -0.32 6.25 -0.90
N SER A 110 -0.41 5.32 0.04
CA SER A 110 -1.09 4.05 -0.15
C SER A 110 -2.00 3.70 1.01
N TRP A 111 -3.10 3.00 0.71
CA TRP A 111 -4.17 2.65 1.64
C TRP A 111 -4.47 1.16 1.55
N ASP A 112 -4.22 0.43 2.63
CA ASP A 112 -4.45 -1.01 2.72
C ASP A 112 -5.93 -1.29 3.06
N GLY A 113 -6.51 -2.30 2.42
CA GLY A 113 -7.91 -2.69 2.59
C GLY A 113 -8.88 -2.01 1.62
N ALA A 114 -8.82 -0.68 1.54
CA ALA A 114 -9.67 0.15 0.68
C ALA A 114 -11.20 -0.08 0.80
N LEU A 115 -11.70 -0.29 2.02
CA LEU A 115 -13.13 -0.34 2.33
C LEU A 115 -13.68 1.08 2.53
N GLU A 116 -14.84 1.40 1.98
CA GLU A 116 -15.60 2.58 2.42
C GLU A 116 -16.48 2.19 3.62
N GLY A 117 -15.88 2.36 4.81
CA GLY A 117 -16.51 2.11 6.10
C GLY A 117 -17.49 3.22 6.51
N SER A 118 -17.96 3.15 7.76
CA SER A 118 -18.83 4.20 8.32
C SER A 118 -18.06 5.47 8.69
N ASP A 119 -16.74 5.35 8.79
CA ASP A 119 -15.78 6.45 8.98
C ASP A 119 -15.65 7.37 7.74
N GLY A 120 -15.96 6.87 6.53
CA GLY A 120 -15.85 7.63 5.28
C GLY A 120 -14.40 7.92 4.84
N LEU A 121 -13.42 7.13 5.30
CA LEU A 121 -12.01 7.40 5.01
C LEU A 121 -11.64 7.21 3.53
N PHE A 122 -12.24 6.25 2.83
CA PHE A 122 -11.95 6.06 1.41
C PHE A 122 -12.42 7.26 0.58
N SER A 123 -13.66 7.71 0.80
CA SER A 123 -14.15 8.92 0.13
C SER A 123 -13.35 10.17 0.51
N HIS A 124 -13.01 10.36 1.79
CA HIS A 124 -12.17 11.47 2.28
C HIS A 124 -10.84 11.54 1.54
N TYR A 125 -10.07 10.45 1.50
CA TYR A 125 -8.74 10.48 0.88
C TYR A 125 -8.77 10.56 -0.64
N ARG A 126 -9.80 10.02 -1.30
CA ARG A 126 -10.02 10.27 -2.74
C ARG A 126 -10.26 11.76 -3.03
N GLU A 127 -11.08 12.42 -2.22
CA GLU A 127 -11.38 13.85 -2.38
C GLU A 127 -10.19 14.75 -2.03
N LEU A 128 -9.42 14.37 -1.01
CA LEU A 128 -8.18 15.02 -0.64
C LEU A 128 -7.14 14.90 -1.76
N ALA A 129 -7.02 13.71 -2.38
CA ALA A 129 -6.14 13.47 -3.52
C ALA A 129 -6.47 14.43 -4.68
N LYS A 130 -7.76 14.55 -5.02
CA LYS A 130 -8.24 15.49 -6.04
C LYS A 130 -7.94 16.95 -5.69
N THR A 131 -8.11 17.33 -4.42
CA THR A 131 -7.87 18.71 -3.95
C THR A 131 -6.41 19.13 -4.09
N TYR A 132 -5.48 18.19 -3.91
CA TYR A 132 -4.04 18.46 -3.87
C TYR A 132 -3.27 17.94 -5.10
N ASP A 133 -3.96 17.63 -6.20
CA ASP A 133 -3.36 17.09 -7.44
C ASP A 133 -2.44 15.88 -7.15
N ALA A 134 -2.94 14.98 -6.30
CA ALA A 134 -2.28 13.73 -5.96
C ALA A 134 -3.02 12.55 -6.59
N HIS A 135 -2.25 11.55 -7.00
CA HIS A 135 -2.77 10.21 -7.26
C HIS A 135 -2.27 9.27 -6.18
N MET A 136 -3.18 8.54 -5.56
CA MET A 136 -2.90 7.59 -4.49
C MET A 136 -3.12 6.15 -4.95
N THR A 137 -2.61 5.19 -4.19
CA THR A 137 -2.82 3.76 -4.44
C THR A 137 -3.73 3.17 -3.37
N PHE A 138 -4.86 2.61 -3.77
CA PHE A 138 -5.81 1.95 -2.87
C PHE A 138 -5.69 0.43 -3.07
N PHE A 139 -5.08 -0.27 -2.13
CA PHE A 139 -4.94 -1.72 -2.16
C PHE A 139 -6.22 -2.37 -1.66
N LEU A 140 -7.08 -2.78 -2.58
CA LEU A 140 -8.37 -3.38 -2.26
C LEU A 140 -8.21 -4.79 -1.71
N THR A 141 -8.85 -5.07 -0.59
CA THR A 141 -9.10 -6.44 -0.12
C THR A 141 -10.32 -7.02 -0.85
N GLY A 142 -10.14 -8.12 -1.57
CA GLY A 142 -11.14 -8.70 -2.48
C GLY A 142 -12.43 -9.15 -1.79
N ILE A 143 -12.34 -9.64 -0.56
CA ILE A 143 -13.53 -10.08 0.20
C ILE A 143 -14.42 -8.92 0.64
N TYR A 144 -13.97 -7.66 0.55
CA TYR A 144 -14.84 -6.50 0.74
C TYR A 144 -15.85 -6.32 -0.40
N LEU A 145 -15.75 -7.09 -1.48
CA LEU A 145 -16.79 -7.20 -2.52
C LEU A 145 -17.52 -8.55 -2.50
N LEU A 146 -17.32 -9.35 -1.44
CA LEU A 146 -17.96 -10.66 -1.24
C LEU A 146 -18.92 -10.59 -0.04
N PRO A 147 -20.24 -10.78 -0.22
CA PRO A 147 -21.17 -10.85 0.90
C PRO A 147 -20.83 -11.98 1.89
N LYS A 148 -21.03 -11.73 3.18
CA LYS A 148 -20.73 -12.69 4.25
C LYS A 148 -21.47 -14.03 4.11
N ASP A 149 -22.70 -14.04 3.60
CA ASP A 149 -23.46 -15.28 3.33
C ASP A 149 -22.86 -16.11 2.17
N LYS A 150 -21.97 -15.51 1.37
CA LYS A 150 -21.16 -16.14 0.33
C LYS A 150 -19.73 -16.45 0.74
N ALA A 151 -19.37 -16.30 2.02
CA ALA A 151 -18.01 -16.53 2.52
C ALA A 151 -17.41 -17.88 2.07
N LYS A 152 -18.23 -18.94 1.96
CA LYS A 152 -17.80 -20.27 1.48
C LYS A 152 -17.26 -20.32 0.05
N LEU A 153 -17.41 -19.25 -0.75
CA LEU A 153 -16.73 -19.11 -2.03
C LEU A 153 -15.23 -18.87 -1.87
N TYR A 154 -14.80 -18.28 -0.74
CA TYR A 154 -13.41 -18.09 -0.39
C TYR A 154 -12.80 -19.36 0.18
N ARG A 155 -11.72 -19.82 -0.46
CA ARG A 155 -10.90 -20.96 -0.07
C ARG A 155 -9.49 -20.42 0.27
N PRO A 156 -9.31 -19.86 1.48
CA PRO A 156 -8.02 -19.34 1.89
C PRO A 156 -6.96 -20.45 1.91
N PRO A 157 -5.72 -20.18 1.44
CA PRO A 157 -4.64 -21.14 1.59
C PRO A 157 -4.42 -21.52 3.06
N GLN A 158 -4.27 -22.81 3.34
CA GLN A 158 -3.95 -23.35 4.68
C GLN A 158 -4.97 -23.06 5.81
N HIS A 159 -6.13 -22.50 5.50
CA HIS A 159 -7.19 -22.15 6.47
C HIS A 159 -8.55 -22.77 6.08
N PRO A 160 -9.53 -22.84 7.00
CA PRO A 160 -10.87 -23.34 6.70
C PRO A 160 -11.58 -22.56 5.59
N VAL A 161 -12.41 -23.24 4.81
CA VAL A 161 -13.22 -22.59 3.76
C VAL A 161 -14.11 -21.51 4.37
N GLY A 162 -14.00 -20.29 3.83
CA GLY A 162 -14.75 -19.11 4.23
C GLY A 162 -14.24 -18.37 5.47
N SER A 163 -13.11 -18.78 6.06
CA SER A 163 -12.48 -17.98 7.11
C SER A 163 -11.68 -16.81 6.53
N ALA A 164 -11.59 -15.73 7.30
CA ALA A 164 -10.69 -14.59 7.10
C ALA A 164 -10.24 -14.09 8.48
N ALA A 165 -9.08 -13.44 8.54
CA ALA A 165 -8.57 -12.77 9.75
C ALA A 165 -9.16 -11.36 9.95
N ILE A 166 -9.93 -10.89 8.97
CA ILE A 166 -10.66 -9.64 8.97
C ILE A 166 -12.14 -9.90 8.68
N ASP A 167 -13.00 -8.94 9.02
CA ASP A 167 -14.42 -9.05 8.80
C ASP A 167 -14.81 -8.88 7.32
N PHE A 168 -15.90 -9.54 6.93
CA PHE A 168 -16.57 -9.28 5.66
C PHE A 168 -17.34 -7.97 5.72
N ALA A 169 -17.34 -7.21 4.62
CA ALA A 169 -18.12 -5.98 4.51
C ALA A 169 -19.64 -6.26 4.62
N THR A 170 -20.39 -5.30 5.18
CA THR A 170 -21.86 -5.31 5.12
C THR A 170 -22.33 -5.03 3.70
N GLY A 171 -23.58 -5.36 3.36
CA GLY A 171 -24.14 -5.02 2.05
C GLY A 171 -24.03 -3.53 1.71
N ASP A 172 -24.35 -2.68 2.69
CA ASP A 172 -24.25 -1.22 2.52
C ASP A 172 -22.79 -0.80 2.25
N HIS A 173 -21.82 -1.34 2.99
CA HIS A 173 -20.40 -1.03 2.78
C HIS A 173 -19.85 -1.61 1.47
N ILE A 174 -20.36 -2.74 0.97
CA ILE A 174 -20.03 -3.22 -0.39
C ILE A 174 -20.50 -2.18 -1.42
N ARG A 175 -21.72 -1.65 -1.27
CA ARG A 175 -22.29 -0.67 -2.19
C ARG A 175 -21.50 0.64 -2.20
N THR A 176 -21.16 1.18 -1.02
CA THR A 176 -20.37 2.41 -0.92
C THR A 176 -18.94 2.20 -1.43
N THR A 177 -18.34 1.04 -1.20
CA THR A 177 -17.01 0.69 -1.72
C THR A 177 -17.01 0.62 -3.25
N LEU A 178 -18.02 0.02 -3.87
CA LEU A 178 -18.16 0.00 -5.34
C LEU A 178 -18.26 1.41 -5.92
N GLU A 179 -18.97 2.31 -5.24
CA GLU A 179 -19.05 3.71 -5.62
C GLU A 179 -17.68 4.39 -5.55
N GLN A 180 -16.93 4.20 -4.45
CA GLN A 180 -15.59 4.79 -4.33
C GLN A 180 -14.59 4.18 -5.30
N LEU A 181 -14.64 2.88 -5.60
CA LEU A 181 -13.77 2.24 -6.61
C LEU A 181 -13.97 2.84 -8.01
N ARG A 182 -15.23 3.09 -8.41
CA ARG A 182 -15.51 3.79 -9.67
C ARG A 182 -14.85 5.16 -9.70
N ARG A 183 -15.14 5.98 -8.70
CA ARG A 183 -14.65 7.37 -8.63
C ARG A 183 -13.12 7.41 -8.53
N THR A 184 -12.52 6.49 -7.79
CA THR A 184 -11.07 6.33 -7.67
C THR A 184 -10.43 6.14 -9.03
N TYR A 185 -10.95 5.24 -9.86
CA TYR A 185 -10.45 5.04 -11.22
C TYR A 185 -10.66 6.28 -12.11
N GLU A 186 -11.83 6.91 -12.04
CA GLU A 186 -12.16 8.11 -12.82
C GLU A 186 -11.30 9.33 -12.45
N ASP A 187 -10.97 9.48 -11.17
CA ASP A 187 -10.12 10.55 -10.64
C ASP A 187 -8.60 10.28 -10.88
N GLY A 188 -8.23 9.18 -11.56
CA GLY A 188 -6.83 8.89 -11.95
C GLY A 188 -6.00 8.15 -10.90
N ASN A 189 -6.59 7.78 -9.76
CA ASN A 189 -5.94 7.03 -8.69
C ASN A 189 -5.79 5.54 -9.05
N GLU A 190 -4.81 4.87 -8.43
CA GLU A 190 -4.56 3.46 -8.65
C GLU A 190 -5.39 2.57 -7.71
N ILE A 191 -5.86 1.44 -8.24
CA ILE A 191 -6.39 0.33 -7.45
C ILE A 191 -5.41 -0.85 -7.56
N GLY A 192 -4.81 -1.21 -6.44
CA GLY A 192 -3.99 -2.42 -6.29
C GLY A 192 -4.74 -3.51 -5.52
N THR A 193 -4.04 -4.58 -5.15
CA THR A 193 -4.61 -5.63 -4.29
C THR A 193 -3.95 -5.68 -2.91
N HIS A 194 -4.77 -5.84 -1.88
CA HIS A 194 -4.38 -6.29 -0.55
C HIS A 194 -4.85 -7.73 -0.28
N PHE A 195 -5.02 -8.51 -1.36
CA PHE A 195 -5.42 -9.90 -1.35
C PHE A 195 -6.79 -10.11 -0.68
N ASN A 196 -7.02 -11.20 0.05
CA ASN A 196 -8.35 -11.54 0.56
C ASN A 196 -8.37 -11.64 2.09
N GLY A 197 -7.87 -12.74 2.66
CA GLY A 197 -8.18 -13.12 4.03
C GLY A 197 -7.35 -12.46 5.12
N HIS A 198 -6.32 -11.67 4.75
CA HIS A 198 -5.43 -10.96 5.68
C HIS A 198 -4.76 -11.84 6.77
N PHE A 199 -4.39 -13.08 6.43
CA PHE A 199 -3.69 -13.96 7.37
C PHE A 199 -2.24 -13.57 7.55
N CYS A 200 -1.79 -13.51 8.80
CA CYS A 200 -0.43 -13.14 9.18
C CYS A 200 0.19 -14.18 10.13
N GLY A 201 1.51 -14.29 10.14
CA GLY A 201 2.24 -15.21 11.00
C GLY A 201 2.12 -16.66 10.55
N ASP A 202 1.97 -17.59 11.50
CA ASP A 202 1.84 -19.03 11.21
C ASP A 202 0.70 -19.29 10.22
N LYS A 203 1.01 -19.97 9.12
CA LYS A 203 0.11 -20.23 7.98
C LYS A 203 -0.38 -18.97 7.25
N GLY A 204 0.23 -17.82 7.51
CA GLY A 204 0.05 -16.62 6.72
C GLY A 204 0.85 -16.66 5.41
N GLY A 205 0.90 -15.52 4.72
CA GLY A 205 1.61 -15.36 3.46
C GLY A 205 3.08 -15.81 3.49
N GLY A 206 3.72 -15.76 4.66
CA GLY A 206 5.07 -16.28 4.89
C GLY A 206 5.24 -17.77 4.57
N ASP A 207 4.21 -18.57 4.85
CA ASP A 207 4.22 -20.04 4.69
C ASP A 207 3.63 -20.49 3.35
N TRP A 208 3.01 -19.59 2.60
CA TRP A 208 2.35 -19.94 1.35
C TRP A 208 3.35 -20.24 0.23
N SER A 209 3.10 -21.35 -0.46
CA SER A 209 3.75 -21.72 -1.71
C SER A 209 3.38 -20.79 -2.85
N VAL A 210 4.12 -20.87 -3.97
CA VAL A 210 3.80 -20.10 -5.19
C VAL A 210 2.41 -20.43 -5.72
N ALA A 211 1.97 -21.69 -5.60
CA ALA A 211 0.64 -22.11 -6.06
C ALA A 211 -0.48 -21.53 -5.17
N GLU A 212 -0.24 -21.43 -3.87
CA GLU A 212 -1.18 -20.82 -2.91
C GLU A 212 -1.28 -19.31 -3.13
N TRP A 213 -0.17 -18.62 -3.35
CA TRP A 213 -0.19 -17.21 -3.75
C TRP A 213 -0.96 -16.97 -5.05
N LYS A 214 -0.81 -17.85 -6.05
CA LYS A 214 -1.62 -17.79 -7.29
C LYS A 214 -3.10 -17.99 -6.99
N SER A 215 -3.45 -18.98 -6.15
CA SER A 215 -4.83 -19.21 -5.73
C SER A 215 -5.42 -18.00 -5.00
N GLU A 216 -4.66 -17.31 -4.16
CA GLU A 216 -5.11 -16.09 -3.48
C GLU A 216 -5.38 -14.95 -4.49
N ILE A 217 -4.46 -14.73 -5.44
CA ILE A 217 -4.61 -13.72 -6.49
C ILE A 217 -5.80 -14.03 -7.41
N ASP A 218 -5.96 -15.29 -7.83
CA ASP A 218 -7.06 -15.72 -8.69
C ASP A 218 -8.41 -15.54 -8.01
N GLN A 219 -8.48 -15.80 -6.69
CA GLN A 219 -9.69 -15.56 -5.91
C GLN A 219 -10.00 -14.07 -5.76
N PHE A 220 -8.98 -13.22 -5.54
CA PHE A 220 -9.15 -11.77 -5.55
C PHE A 220 -9.78 -11.32 -6.86
N TYR A 221 -9.21 -11.71 -8.01
CA TYR A 221 -9.77 -11.39 -9.32
C TYR A 221 -11.19 -11.94 -9.48
N SER A 222 -11.46 -13.17 -9.02
CA SER A 222 -12.80 -13.75 -9.07
C SER A 222 -13.83 -12.93 -8.29
N PHE A 223 -13.50 -12.37 -7.12
CA PHE A 223 -14.44 -11.58 -6.33
C PHE A 223 -14.71 -10.22 -6.97
N VAL A 224 -13.67 -9.52 -7.40
CA VAL A 224 -13.80 -8.17 -7.98
C VAL A 224 -14.39 -8.18 -9.40
N GLU A 225 -14.22 -9.27 -10.16
CA GLU A 225 -14.80 -9.44 -11.50
C GLU A 225 -16.22 -10.04 -11.48
N ASN A 226 -16.74 -10.51 -10.34
CA ASN A 226 -18.06 -11.12 -10.24
C ASN A 226 -18.89 -10.61 -9.04
N TRP A 227 -18.64 -9.38 -8.59
CA TRP A 227 -19.36 -8.81 -7.45
C TRP A 227 -20.88 -8.75 -7.70
N LYS A 228 -21.35 -8.53 -8.94
CA LYS A 228 -22.79 -8.55 -9.26
C LYS A 228 -23.43 -9.90 -9.04
N THR A 229 -22.75 -10.97 -9.45
CA THR A 229 -23.23 -12.34 -9.20
C THR A 229 -23.23 -12.64 -7.71
N ASN A 230 -22.19 -12.20 -6.98
CA ASN A 230 -22.05 -12.48 -5.56
C ASN A 230 -23.07 -11.71 -4.71
N THR A 231 -23.31 -10.43 -5.02
CA THR A 231 -24.22 -9.54 -4.26
C THR A 231 -25.67 -9.61 -4.72
N GLY A 232 -25.91 -9.96 -5.98
CA GLY A 232 -27.22 -9.88 -6.60
C GLY A 232 -27.64 -8.47 -7.02
N TYR A 233 -26.78 -7.44 -6.84
CA TYR A 233 -27.09 -6.06 -7.23
C TYR A 233 -27.30 -5.93 -8.74
N LYS A 234 -28.37 -5.23 -9.13
CA LYS A 234 -28.76 -4.99 -10.54
C LYS A 234 -28.84 -3.51 -10.90
N ASP A 235 -28.80 -2.66 -9.89
CA ASP A 235 -28.97 -1.20 -9.92
C ASP A 235 -27.65 -0.43 -9.94
N ILE A 236 -26.51 -1.15 -9.90
CA ILE A 236 -25.18 -0.55 -9.97
C ILE A 236 -24.58 -0.88 -11.34
N ASP A 237 -24.18 0.14 -12.08
CA ASP A 237 -23.50 0.00 -13.36
C ASP A 237 -22.16 -0.77 -13.20
N PRO A 238 -21.64 -1.43 -14.25
CA PRO A 238 -20.31 -2.06 -14.20
C PRO A 238 -19.22 -1.06 -13.79
N LEU A 239 -18.21 -1.49 -13.03
CA LEU A 239 -17.03 -0.66 -12.78
C LEU A 239 -16.32 -0.31 -14.11
N PRO A 240 -15.81 0.92 -14.31
CA PRO A 240 -15.34 1.39 -15.61
C PRO A 240 -13.94 0.87 -15.99
N PHE A 241 -13.46 -0.19 -15.37
CA PHE A 241 -12.13 -0.75 -15.65
C PHE A 241 -12.08 -2.27 -15.55
N ASP A 242 -11.11 -2.84 -16.26
CA ASP A 242 -10.77 -4.26 -16.25
C ASP A 242 -9.71 -4.50 -15.16
N PHE A 243 -10.06 -5.18 -14.06
CA PHE A 243 -9.15 -5.39 -12.93
C PHE A 243 -7.86 -6.11 -13.34
N LYS A 244 -7.91 -7.07 -14.25
CA LYS A 244 -6.70 -7.79 -14.73
C LYS A 244 -5.74 -6.87 -15.50
N LYS A 245 -6.23 -5.75 -16.02
CA LYS A 245 -5.38 -4.72 -16.67
C LYS A 245 -5.02 -3.57 -15.74
N ALA A 246 -5.91 -3.21 -14.82
CA ALA A 246 -5.75 -2.06 -13.93
C ALA A 246 -4.84 -2.36 -12.74
N VAL A 247 -4.96 -3.56 -12.14
CA VAL A 247 -4.15 -3.97 -10.98
C VAL A 247 -2.74 -4.28 -11.44
N ALA A 248 -1.82 -3.37 -11.14
CA ALA A 248 -0.42 -3.45 -11.53
C ALA A 248 0.50 -4.00 -10.42
N GLY A 249 -0.03 -4.22 -9.22
CA GLY A 249 0.72 -4.70 -8.07
C GLY A 249 -0.15 -4.81 -6.82
N GLY A 250 0.50 -5.08 -5.70
CA GLY A 250 -0.16 -5.25 -4.42
C GLY A 250 0.79 -5.11 -3.24
N ARG A 251 0.21 -5.14 -2.04
CA ARG A 251 0.92 -5.27 -0.77
C ARG A 251 0.36 -6.47 -0.04
N ALA A 252 1.23 -7.42 0.32
CA ALA A 252 0.86 -8.58 1.11
C ALA A 252 0.48 -8.13 2.53
N PRO A 253 -0.60 -8.70 3.12
CA PRO A 253 -0.90 -8.55 4.53
C PRO A 253 0.34 -8.78 5.39
N CYS A 254 0.55 -7.91 6.38
CA CYS A 254 1.68 -7.97 7.32
C CYS A 254 3.09 -8.00 6.67
N LEU A 255 3.21 -7.61 5.39
CA LEU A 255 4.48 -7.52 4.66
C LEU A 255 5.26 -8.86 4.61
N GLU A 256 4.54 -9.98 4.57
CA GLU A 256 5.12 -11.32 4.58
C GLU A 256 4.95 -12.07 3.25
N GLY A 257 5.80 -13.08 3.01
CA GLY A 257 5.66 -13.99 1.87
C GLY A 257 6.20 -13.50 0.53
N GLN A 258 6.84 -12.32 0.46
CA GLN A 258 7.32 -11.70 -0.78
C GLN A 258 8.09 -12.67 -1.70
N LYS A 259 8.96 -13.52 -1.13
CA LYS A 259 9.81 -14.45 -1.92
C LYS A 259 9.01 -15.35 -2.86
N ASN A 260 7.88 -15.91 -2.40
CA ASN A 260 7.03 -16.75 -3.23
C ASN A 260 5.99 -15.93 -3.99
N LEU A 261 5.50 -14.84 -3.39
CA LEU A 261 4.60 -13.90 -4.06
C LEU A 261 5.21 -13.36 -5.35
N LEU A 262 6.48 -12.90 -5.37
CA LEU A 262 7.12 -12.39 -6.57
C LEU A 262 7.23 -13.43 -7.69
N LYS A 263 7.31 -14.73 -7.35
CA LYS A 263 7.28 -15.80 -8.37
C LYS A 263 5.88 -15.99 -8.94
N ALA A 264 4.84 -15.84 -8.11
CA ALA A 264 3.45 -15.87 -8.55
C ALA A 264 3.12 -14.63 -9.42
N ALA A 265 3.48 -13.43 -8.96
CA ALA A 265 3.23 -12.14 -9.62
C ALA A 265 3.67 -12.10 -11.10
N LYS A 266 4.76 -12.81 -11.45
CA LYS A 266 5.25 -12.93 -12.83
C LYS A 266 4.19 -13.42 -13.81
N SER A 267 3.34 -14.38 -13.42
CA SER A 267 2.29 -14.89 -14.32
C SER A 267 1.13 -13.94 -14.52
N TYR A 268 1.05 -12.87 -13.73
CA TYR A 268 0.00 -11.85 -13.82
C TYR A 268 0.48 -10.55 -14.48
N GLY A 269 1.76 -10.47 -14.88
CA GLY A 269 2.32 -9.27 -15.51
C GLY A 269 2.40 -8.06 -14.58
N TRP A 270 2.44 -8.28 -13.26
CA TRP A 270 2.56 -7.20 -12.29
C TRP A 270 3.86 -6.41 -12.46
N ARG A 271 3.75 -5.11 -12.25
CA ARG A 271 4.79 -4.11 -12.41
C ARG A 271 5.59 -3.92 -11.13
N TYR A 272 4.93 -4.03 -9.97
CA TYR A 272 5.55 -3.83 -8.68
C TYR A 272 4.97 -4.74 -7.58
N ASP A 273 5.69 -4.79 -6.46
CA ASP A 273 5.25 -5.32 -5.17
C ASP A 273 5.65 -4.33 -4.07
N ALA A 274 4.79 -4.12 -3.09
CA ALA A 274 5.00 -3.18 -1.99
C ALA A 274 5.10 -3.88 -0.61
N SER A 275 5.59 -5.12 -0.60
CA SER A 275 5.50 -6.05 0.54
C SER A 275 6.85 -6.40 1.19
N SER A 276 7.96 -5.85 0.72
CA SER A 276 9.28 -6.13 1.32
C SER A 276 9.37 -5.58 2.75
N SER A 277 10.25 -6.17 3.57
CA SER A 277 10.45 -5.92 5.01
C SER A 277 10.87 -4.49 5.41
N GLY A 278 10.88 -3.56 4.47
CA GLY A 278 11.33 -2.19 4.66
C GLY A 278 12.84 -1.98 4.61
N ASP A 279 13.27 -0.78 4.22
CA ASP A 279 14.68 -0.35 4.24
C ASP A 279 14.78 1.19 4.28
N PHE A 280 15.99 1.76 4.20
CA PHE A 280 16.21 3.20 4.05
C PHE A 280 15.55 3.77 2.78
N GLN A 281 15.39 5.10 2.77
CA GLN A 281 14.82 5.82 1.64
C GLN A 281 15.81 5.92 0.46
N ILE A 282 15.97 4.81 -0.25
CA ILE A 282 16.79 4.69 -1.46
C ILE A 282 15.92 4.53 -2.71
N TRP A 283 16.51 4.78 -3.88
CA TRP A 283 15.80 4.57 -5.15
C TRP A 283 15.44 3.09 -5.37
N PRO A 284 14.24 2.77 -5.88
CA PRO A 284 13.80 1.39 -6.06
C PRO A 284 14.64 0.58 -7.05
N ALA A 285 14.66 -0.74 -6.85
CA ALA A 285 15.25 -1.72 -7.77
C ALA A 285 14.22 -2.80 -8.13
N LYS A 286 14.46 -3.55 -9.21
CA LYS A 286 13.65 -4.73 -9.54
C LYS A 286 14.14 -5.96 -8.77
N LYS A 287 13.23 -6.65 -8.08
CA LYS A 287 13.43 -8.01 -7.57
C LYS A 287 12.67 -8.98 -8.47
N ASN A 288 13.36 -9.97 -9.02
CA ASN A 288 12.74 -10.94 -9.94
C ASN A 288 11.99 -10.30 -11.13
N GLY A 289 12.43 -9.13 -11.62
CA GLY A 289 11.80 -8.42 -12.73
C GLY A 289 10.59 -7.55 -12.36
N VAL A 290 10.21 -7.51 -11.08
CA VAL A 290 9.13 -6.69 -10.52
C VAL A 290 9.75 -5.56 -9.70
N TRP A 291 9.25 -4.32 -9.82
CA TRP A 291 9.72 -3.21 -8.98
C TRP A 291 9.42 -3.48 -7.51
N ASP A 292 10.43 -3.32 -6.66
CA ASP A 292 10.30 -3.49 -5.21
C ASP A 292 10.10 -2.12 -4.56
N PHE A 293 8.94 -1.93 -3.93
CA PHE A 293 8.54 -0.68 -3.27
C PHE A 293 8.31 -0.89 -1.76
N PRO A 294 9.37 -1.18 -0.98
CA PRO A 294 9.29 -1.40 0.46
C PRO A 294 8.83 -0.13 1.20
N LEU A 295 8.08 -0.25 2.29
CA LEU A 295 7.95 0.87 3.23
C LEU A 295 9.33 1.32 3.72
N GLN A 296 9.48 2.61 4.00
CA GLN A 296 10.80 3.17 4.25
C GLN A 296 10.97 3.59 5.70
N MET A 297 12.19 3.45 6.20
CA MET A 297 12.58 3.92 7.52
C MET A 297 12.58 5.45 7.60
N LEU A 298 11.70 6.00 8.45
CA LEU A 298 11.64 7.41 8.80
C LEU A 298 12.38 7.67 10.12
N PRO A 299 12.94 8.87 10.32
CA PRO A 299 13.49 9.27 11.62
C PRO A 299 12.35 9.62 12.59
N TYR A 300 12.17 8.80 13.61
CA TYR A 300 11.19 9.05 14.68
C TYR A 300 11.83 9.87 15.81
N GLU A 301 11.01 10.66 16.51
CA GLU A 301 11.42 11.49 17.65
C GLU A 301 12.68 12.34 17.40
N GLY A 302 12.72 13.06 16.27
CA GLY A 302 13.89 13.86 15.91
C GLY A 302 15.13 13.04 15.53
N GLY A 303 14.95 11.76 15.17
CA GLY A 303 16.01 10.88 14.67
C GLY A 303 16.63 9.96 15.72
N LYS A 304 16.01 9.78 16.89
CA LYS A 304 16.50 8.83 17.91
C LYS A 304 16.51 7.38 17.42
N TYR A 305 15.52 7.01 16.61
CA TYR A 305 15.43 5.69 15.98
C TYR A 305 14.78 5.79 14.60
N GLN A 306 14.80 4.67 13.87
CA GLN A 306 14.11 4.54 12.60
C GLN A 306 12.91 3.60 12.74
N GLY A 307 11.76 4.01 12.22
CA GLY A 307 10.55 3.19 12.12
C GLY A 307 9.99 3.21 10.70
N LEU A 308 9.21 2.21 10.30
CA LEU A 308 8.62 2.19 8.96
C LEU A 308 7.63 3.34 8.76
N SER A 309 7.49 3.77 7.52
CA SER A 309 6.61 4.86 7.09
C SER A 309 5.14 4.44 6.99
N MET A 310 4.62 3.86 8.06
CA MET A 310 3.25 3.37 8.15
C MET A 310 2.59 3.75 9.48
N ASP A 311 1.32 4.12 9.42
CA ASP A 311 0.48 4.46 10.58
C ASP A 311 0.52 3.40 11.71
N PHE A 312 0.47 2.12 11.36
CA PHE A 312 0.59 1.03 12.33
C PHE A 312 1.91 1.09 13.12
N ASN A 313 3.02 1.49 12.49
CA ASN A 313 4.29 1.64 13.18
C ASN A 313 4.30 2.85 14.12
N PHE A 314 3.55 3.90 13.83
CA PHE A 314 3.34 5.00 14.78
C PHE A 314 2.51 4.54 15.97
N LEU A 315 1.38 3.86 15.72
CA LEU A 315 0.55 3.22 16.74
C LEU A 315 1.39 2.35 17.68
N TYR A 316 2.13 1.40 17.12
CA TYR A 316 2.93 0.48 17.92
C TYR A 316 3.99 1.19 18.77
N ASN A 317 4.70 2.17 18.20
CA ASN A 317 5.78 2.85 18.94
C ASN A 317 5.28 3.89 19.96
N GLN A 318 4.01 4.30 19.90
CA GLN A 318 3.45 5.32 20.78
C GLN A 318 2.55 4.75 21.88
N SER A 319 1.81 3.69 21.57
CA SER A 319 0.85 3.05 22.49
C SER A 319 1.00 1.54 22.58
N ASP A 320 2.15 0.96 22.20
CA ASP A 320 2.40 -0.49 22.18
C ASP A 320 1.35 -1.30 21.38
N GLY A 321 0.71 -0.65 20.41
CA GLY A 321 -0.33 -1.25 19.57
C GLY A 321 -1.75 -1.11 20.13
N GLU A 322 -1.94 -0.44 21.27
CA GLU A 322 -3.27 -0.15 21.81
C GLU A 322 -4.02 0.83 20.89
N THR A 323 -5.15 0.39 20.33
CA THR A 323 -5.98 1.18 19.41
C THR A 323 -6.76 2.29 20.09
N ASP A 324 -6.90 2.23 21.41
CA ASP A 324 -7.61 3.20 22.25
C ASP A 324 -6.73 3.59 23.45
N GLY A 325 -5.51 4.04 23.17
CA GLY A 325 -4.56 4.51 24.17
C GLY A 325 -5.05 5.74 24.94
N ASN A 326 -4.20 6.29 25.82
CA ASN A 326 -4.56 7.44 26.65
C ASN A 326 -4.87 8.70 25.81
N PRO A 327 -6.12 9.22 25.80
CA PRO A 327 -6.49 10.36 24.96
C PRO A 327 -5.76 11.66 25.27
N ALA A 328 -5.15 11.78 26.47
CA ALA A 328 -4.34 12.94 26.83
C ALA A 328 -3.05 13.04 26.00
N ASP A 329 -2.56 11.91 25.46
CA ASP A 329 -1.31 11.85 24.69
C ASP A 329 -1.54 12.04 23.18
N TYR A 330 -2.78 11.95 22.71
CA TYR A 330 -3.16 12.05 21.29
C TYR A 330 -2.61 13.29 20.58
N PRO A 331 -2.68 14.52 21.14
CA PRO A 331 -2.12 15.70 20.47
C PRO A 331 -0.60 15.60 20.27
N GLN A 332 0.12 15.01 21.23
CA GLN A 332 1.55 14.80 21.12
C GLN A 332 1.87 13.73 20.06
N TRP A 333 1.16 12.61 20.09
CA TRP A 333 1.36 11.52 19.13
C TRP A 333 1.03 11.90 17.68
N GLU A 334 -0.03 12.69 17.47
CA GLU A 334 -0.36 13.28 16.17
C GLU A 334 0.80 14.13 15.65
N GLN A 335 1.29 15.05 16.49
CA GLN A 335 2.38 15.96 16.12
C GLN A 335 3.68 15.20 15.82
N GLN A 336 4.02 14.19 16.63
CA GLN A 336 5.18 13.32 16.40
C GLN A 336 5.07 12.55 15.07
N THR A 337 3.87 12.13 14.69
CA THR A 337 3.61 11.46 13.42
C THR A 337 3.87 12.42 12.25
N VAL A 338 3.31 13.63 12.31
CA VAL A 338 3.56 14.68 11.30
C VAL A 338 5.05 14.98 11.18
N GLU A 339 5.75 15.17 12.31
CA GLU A 339 7.17 15.49 12.35
C GLU A 339 8.04 14.39 11.74
N SER A 340 7.71 13.13 11.98
CA SER A 340 8.46 11.99 11.45
C SER A 340 8.29 11.87 9.93
N TYR A 341 7.06 12.03 9.43
CA TYR A 341 6.79 12.10 7.99
C TYR A 341 7.50 13.28 7.32
N MET A 342 7.41 14.47 7.90
CA MET A 342 8.08 15.66 7.38
C MET A 342 9.59 15.55 7.43
N SER A 343 10.16 14.88 8.45
CA SER A 343 11.60 14.64 8.55
C SER A 343 12.07 13.66 7.49
N GLY A 344 11.34 12.57 7.25
CA GLY A 344 11.62 11.66 6.14
C GLY A 344 11.48 12.34 4.78
N PHE A 345 10.44 13.15 4.59
CA PHE A 345 10.27 13.95 3.37
C PHE A 345 11.46 14.90 3.15
N ASN A 346 11.82 15.69 4.16
CA ASN A 346 12.92 16.66 4.07
C ASN A 346 14.27 15.98 3.77
N ARG A 347 14.51 14.78 4.35
CA ARG A 347 15.72 13.98 4.11
C ARG A 347 15.93 13.74 2.61
N VAL A 348 14.91 13.28 1.91
CA VAL A 348 15.01 12.96 0.47
C VAL A 348 14.79 14.18 -0.43
N TYR A 349 13.93 15.12 -0.03
CA TYR A 349 13.60 16.31 -0.82
C TYR A 349 14.79 17.26 -0.99
N TYR A 350 15.61 17.41 0.05
CA TYR A 350 16.85 18.19 0.00
C TYR A 350 18.09 17.33 -0.34
N GLY A 351 17.93 16.01 -0.36
CA GLY A 351 18.99 15.03 -0.62
C GLY A 351 18.76 14.25 -1.92
N SER A 352 18.70 12.93 -1.81
CA SER A 352 18.82 11.96 -2.92
C SER A 352 17.66 11.96 -3.92
N ARG A 353 16.56 12.64 -3.60
CA ARG A 353 15.29 12.59 -4.33
C ARG A 353 14.69 11.19 -4.47
N ALA A 354 15.14 10.22 -3.68
CA ALA A 354 14.47 8.93 -3.59
C ALA A 354 12.98 9.13 -3.27
N PRO A 355 12.08 8.34 -3.86
CA PRO A 355 10.65 8.46 -3.58
C PRO A 355 10.39 8.23 -2.09
N LEU A 356 9.45 8.99 -1.51
CA LEU A 356 8.95 8.74 -0.16
C LEU A 356 7.68 7.89 -0.27
N PHE A 357 7.65 6.74 0.41
CA PHE A 357 6.47 5.89 0.48
C PHE A 357 5.77 6.04 1.82
N VAL A 358 4.45 6.22 1.81
CA VAL A 358 3.61 6.35 3.00
C VAL A 358 2.50 5.30 2.92
N GLY A 359 2.54 4.32 3.83
CA GLY A 359 1.52 3.28 3.96
C GLY A 359 0.54 3.61 5.06
N ASN A 360 -0.74 3.33 4.84
CA ASN A 360 -1.78 3.60 5.82
C ASN A 360 -2.87 2.53 5.75
N HIS A 361 -3.66 2.45 6.81
CA HIS A 361 -4.89 1.71 6.92
C HIS A 361 -6.07 2.70 7.04
N PHE A 362 -7.27 2.30 6.63
CA PHE A 362 -8.48 3.08 6.91
C PHE A 362 -9.00 2.76 8.30
N GLU A 363 -8.35 3.37 9.30
CA GLU A 363 -8.57 3.08 10.71
C GLU A 363 -8.60 4.37 11.52
N ASP A 364 -9.37 4.36 12.61
CA ASP A 364 -9.54 5.49 13.53
C ASP A 364 -8.75 5.33 14.84
N TRP A 365 -7.70 4.50 14.81
CA TRP A 365 -6.84 4.22 15.96
C TRP A 365 -6.37 5.49 16.67
N ASN A 366 -6.37 5.44 18.00
CA ASN A 366 -6.04 6.54 18.89
C ASN A 366 -6.82 7.82 18.55
N GLY A 367 -8.12 7.71 18.22
CA GLY A 367 -8.96 8.85 17.88
C GLY A 367 -8.65 9.48 16.52
N GLY A 368 -8.15 8.67 15.57
CA GLY A 368 -7.85 9.04 14.19
C GLY A 368 -6.66 9.98 14.03
N ILE A 369 -5.75 10.03 15.00
CA ILE A 369 -4.59 10.93 14.96
C ILE A 369 -3.68 10.66 13.77
N TYR A 370 -3.53 9.41 13.34
CA TYR A 370 -2.68 9.05 12.21
C TYR A 370 -3.26 9.57 10.89
N MET A 371 -4.57 9.47 10.71
CA MET A 371 -5.28 10.03 9.56
C MET A 371 -5.16 11.57 9.52
N LYS A 372 -5.38 12.23 10.65
CA LYS A 372 -5.20 13.69 10.77
C LYS A 372 -3.76 14.12 10.47
N ALA A 373 -2.78 13.34 10.91
CA ALA A 373 -1.39 13.60 10.58
C ALA A 373 -1.13 13.50 9.07
N VAL A 374 -1.67 12.48 8.40
CA VAL A 374 -1.55 12.30 6.94
C VAL A 374 -2.24 13.44 6.17
N ASP A 375 -3.40 13.93 6.62
CA ASP A 375 -4.08 15.09 6.04
C ASP A 375 -3.14 16.31 6.00
N GLN A 376 -2.46 16.58 7.11
CA GLN A 376 -1.50 17.67 7.22
C GLN A 376 -0.30 17.44 6.29
N VAL A 377 0.24 16.21 6.25
CA VAL A 377 1.38 15.87 5.40
C VAL A 377 1.05 16.07 3.92
N ILE A 378 -0.10 15.58 3.44
CA ILE A 378 -0.52 15.74 2.03
C ILE A 378 -0.57 17.21 1.65
N LYS A 379 -1.25 18.04 2.46
CA LYS A 379 -1.36 19.50 2.23
C LYS A 379 0.01 20.18 2.15
N ASN A 380 0.93 19.79 3.04
CA ASN A 380 2.25 20.41 3.17
C ASN A 380 3.27 19.92 2.14
N VAL A 381 3.08 18.72 1.59
CA VAL A 381 4.05 18.06 0.71
C VAL A 381 3.64 18.15 -0.75
N CYS A 382 2.40 17.79 -1.10
CA CYS A 382 1.98 17.70 -2.50
C CYS A 382 1.94 19.07 -3.20
N THR A 383 1.84 20.17 -2.44
CA THR A 383 1.86 21.54 -2.96
C THR A 383 3.26 22.13 -3.11
N LYS A 384 4.32 21.42 -2.69
CA LYS A 384 5.69 21.93 -2.78
C LYS A 384 6.23 21.89 -4.21
N LYS A 385 7.14 22.83 -4.49
CA LYS A 385 7.85 22.89 -5.76
C LYS A 385 8.59 21.58 -6.04
N ASP A 386 8.57 21.13 -7.29
CA ASP A 386 9.23 19.92 -7.77
C ASP A 386 8.76 18.62 -7.06
N VAL A 387 7.60 18.62 -6.39
CA VAL A 387 6.98 17.41 -5.83
C VAL A 387 5.96 16.83 -6.82
N LYS A 388 5.88 15.50 -6.85
CA LYS A 388 4.85 14.74 -7.56
C LYS A 388 4.27 13.69 -6.62
N CYS A 389 3.03 13.89 -6.20
CA CYS A 389 2.28 12.89 -5.44
C CYS A 389 1.61 11.92 -6.42
N VAL A 390 2.15 10.71 -6.52
CA VAL A 390 1.83 9.75 -7.58
C VAL A 390 1.48 8.38 -7.01
N SER A 391 0.77 7.57 -7.79
CA SER A 391 0.54 6.17 -7.49
C SER A 391 1.80 5.32 -7.69
N PHE A 392 1.80 4.09 -7.17
CA PHE A 392 2.91 3.16 -7.39
C PHE A 392 3.07 2.79 -8.87
N LYS A 393 1.97 2.61 -9.59
CA LYS A 393 1.97 2.35 -11.02
C LYS A 393 2.61 3.50 -11.80
N GLU A 394 2.26 4.74 -11.50
CA GLU A 394 2.87 5.90 -12.18
C GLU A 394 4.36 6.02 -11.86
N LEU A 395 4.78 5.73 -10.62
CA LEU A 395 6.19 5.68 -10.28
C LEU A 395 6.91 4.56 -11.06
N ALA A 396 6.32 3.36 -11.15
CA ALA A 396 6.87 2.27 -11.96
C ALA A 396 6.98 2.65 -13.45
N ASP A 397 5.96 3.30 -14.00
CA ASP A 397 5.96 3.82 -15.38
C ASP A 397 7.06 4.89 -15.58
N TRP A 398 7.27 5.78 -14.59
CA TRP A 398 8.36 6.77 -14.63
C TRP A 398 9.75 6.13 -14.53
N LEU A 399 9.91 5.10 -13.69
CA LEU A 399 11.18 4.39 -13.54
C LEU A 399 11.54 3.62 -14.81
N ASP A 400 10.57 2.99 -15.49
CA ASP A 400 10.84 2.20 -16.70
C ASP A 400 11.35 3.02 -17.89
N VAL A 401 11.07 4.33 -17.95
CA VAL A 401 11.59 5.19 -19.03
C VAL A 401 12.97 5.78 -18.72
N GLN A 402 13.54 5.54 -17.55
CA GLN A 402 14.87 6.03 -17.22
C GLN A 402 15.96 5.12 -17.81
N LYS A 403 17.13 5.71 -18.10
CA LYS A 403 18.32 4.93 -18.47
C LYS A 403 18.74 4.03 -17.29
N PRO A 404 19.10 2.76 -17.52
CA PRO A 404 19.56 1.86 -16.46
C PRO A 404 20.74 2.42 -15.65
N GLU A 405 21.67 3.12 -16.30
CA GLU A 405 22.85 3.72 -15.68
C GLU A 405 22.49 4.91 -14.76
N THR A 406 21.47 5.68 -15.15
CA THR A 406 20.93 6.76 -14.31
C THR A 406 20.30 6.19 -13.05
N LEU A 407 19.46 5.15 -13.18
CA LEU A 407 18.87 4.49 -12.00
C LEU A 407 19.92 3.84 -11.11
N ALA A 408 20.98 3.27 -11.69
CA ALA A 408 22.09 2.72 -10.90
C ALA A 408 22.82 3.81 -10.12
N SER A 409 23.09 4.97 -10.73
CA SER A 409 23.71 6.11 -10.06
C SER A 409 22.82 6.69 -8.95
N LEU A 410 21.51 6.83 -9.21
CA LEU A 410 20.53 7.29 -8.22
C LEU A 410 20.46 6.35 -7.01
N ARG A 411 20.52 5.03 -7.23
CA ARG A 411 20.57 4.02 -6.16
C ARG A 411 21.86 4.04 -5.34
N GLY A 412 22.93 4.63 -5.86
CA GLY A 412 24.19 4.77 -5.14
C GLY A 412 24.24 5.95 -4.17
N LEU A 413 23.18 6.75 -4.10
CA LEU A 413 23.10 7.89 -3.18
C LEU A 413 22.63 7.46 -1.80
N ASP A 414 23.29 7.96 -0.76
CA ASP A 414 22.73 7.90 0.60
C ASP A 414 21.45 8.75 0.68
N PRO A 415 20.46 8.41 1.53
CA PRO A 415 19.15 9.08 1.55
C PRO A 415 19.21 10.62 1.61
N ALA A 416 20.10 11.17 2.44
CA ALA A 416 20.28 12.61 2.63
C ALA A 416 21.36 13.23 1.72
N GLN A 417 22.02 12.45 0.87
CA GLN A 417 23.09 12.95 0.02
C GLN A 417 22.53 13.91 -1.03
N SER A 418 23.07 15.13 -1.06
CA SER A 418 22.76 16.14 -2.07
C SER A 418 23.88 16.16 -3.12
N PRO A 419 23.70 15.52 -4.29
CA PRO A 419 24.77 15.40 -5.27
C PRO A 419 24.82 16.60 -6.23
N ASP A 420 25.92 16.72 -6.97
CA ASP A 420 25.91 17.40 -8.25
C ASP A 420 25.18 16.51 -9.27
N TRP A 421 23.96 16.90 -9.65
CA TRP A 421 23.10 16.13 -10.55
C TRP A 421 23.74 15.88 -11.92
N SER A 422 24.67 16.74 -12.38
CA SER A 422 25.41 16.52 -13.64
C SER A 422 26.31 15.29 -13.61
N THR A 423 26.68 14.81 -12.41
CA THR A 423 27.53 13.64 -12.22
C THR A 423 26.74 12.34 -12.07
N VAL A 424 25.48 12.45 -11.61
CA VAL A 424 24.57 11.33 -11.29
C VAL A 424 23.62 11.01 -12.45
N VAL A 425 23.06 12.04 -13.10
CA VAL A 425 22.07 11.87 -14.18
C VAL A 425 22.77 12.08 -15.52
N ARG A 426 23.03 10.98 -16.25
CA ARG A 426 23.85 10.94 -17.47
C ARG A 426 23.05 10.73 -18.75
#